data_AF-A0A3B0ZG51-F1
#
_entry.id   AF-A0A3B0ZG51-F1
#
_cell.length_a   1.000
_cell.length_b   1.000
_cell.length_c   1.000
_cell.angle_alpha   90.00
_cell.angle_beta   90.00
_cell.angle_gamma   90.00
#
_symmetry.space_group_name_H-M   'P 1'
#
loop_
_entity.id
_entity.type
_entity.pdbx_description
1 polymer ?
#
loop_
_entity_poly.entity_id
_entity_poly.type
_entity_poly.pdbx_seq_one_letter_code
_entity_poly.pdbx_strand_id
1 'polypeptide(L)'
;MPVPAHLIEKIDLVFNLRERLQKRRAAEQSLWSMSKPTAWRMVKRVMVRAGIEGPQATGKGLRHGFGIACVLKNRPLHKIRDWLGHTDTQTTEIYTTVIGAEDRELLMGVWDDDGNK
;
A
#
# COMPACT_ATOMS: atom_id res chain seq x y z
N MET A 1 -9.04 0.49 7.85
CA MET A 1 -8.37 -0.51 6.99
C MET A 1 -8.23 -1.80 7.80
N PRO A 2 -8.70 -2.95 7.29
CA PRO A 2 -8.43 -4.23 7.94
C PRO A 2 -6.94 -4.56 7.80
N VAL A 3 -6.30 -4.88 8.92
CA VAL A 3 -4.89 -5.32 8.96
C VAL A 3 -4.81 -6.75 9.50
N PRO A 4 -3.88 -7.59 9.02
CA PRO A 4 -3.69 -8.94 9.55
C PRO A 4 -3.40 -8.94 11.06
N ALA A 5 -3.89 -9.96 11.78
CA ALA A 5 -3.72 -10.07 13.23
C ALA A 5 -2.25 -10.02 13.68
N HIS A 6 -1.35 -10.68 12.95
CA HIS A 6 0.09 -10.66 13.25
C HIS A 6 0.71 -9.26 13.19
N LEU A 7 0.15 -8.36 12.38
CA LEU A 7 0.63 -6.98 12.31
C LEU A 7 0.16 -6.20 13.54
N ILE A 8 -1.07 -6.44 13.99
CA ILE A 8 -1.60 -5.87 15.23
C ILE A 8 -0.75 -6.31 16.42
N GLU A 9 -0.40 -7.60 16.50
CA GLU A 9 0.47 -8.13 17.56
C GLU A 9 1.85 -7.46 17.58
N LYS A 10 2.48 -7.26 16.41
CA LYS A 10 3.76 -6.55 16.32
C LYS A 10 3.65 -5.09 16.77
N ILE A 11 2.56 -4.40 16.41
CA ILE A 11 2.34 -3.02 16.82
C ILE A 11 2.08 -2.97 18.33
N ASP A 12 1.28 -3.90 18.87
CA ASP A 12 1.04 -4.01 20.31
C ASP A 12 2.33 -4.25 21.09
N LEU A 13 3.22 -5.12 20.59
CA LEU A 13 4.53 -5.36 21.21
C LEU A 13 5.40 -4.09 21.27
N VAL A 14 5.37 -3.25 20.23
CA VAL A 14 6.19 -2.03 20.16
C VAL A 14 5.60 -0.89 20.98
N PHE A 15 4.26 -0.76 21.00
CA PHE A 15 3.58 0.39 21.58
C PHE A 15 2.87 0.08 22.90
N ASN A 16 2.81 -1.18 23.34
CA ASN A 16 2.00 -1.65 24.46
C ASN A 16 0.55 -1.15 24.36
N LEU A 17 -0.07 -1.36 23.19
CA LEU A 17 -1.39 -0.82 22.87
C LEU A 17 -2.45 -1.26 23.88
N ARG A 18 -2.46 -2.54 24.26
CA ARG A 18 -3.44 -3.07 25.23
C ARG A 18 -3.39 -2.34 26.57
N GLU A 19 -2.20 -2.07 27.08
CA GLU A 19 -2.02 -1.35 28.35
C GLU A 19 -2.39 0.14 28.20
N ARG A 20 -2.02 0.77 27.08
CA ARG A 20 -2.38 2.16 26.79
C ARG A 20 -3.89 2.36 26.67
N LEU A 21 -4.60 1.40 26.06
CA LEU A 21 -6.05 1.47 25.90
C LEU A 21 -6.80 1.33 27.23
N GLN A 22 -6.24 0.64 28.22
CA GLN A 22 -6.81 0.58 29.58
C GLN A 22 -6.70 1.91 30.32
N LYS A 23 -5.72 2.75 29.97
CA LYS A 23 -5.49 4.06 30.59
C LYS A 23 -6.08 5.15 29.70
N ARG A 24 -7.27 5.67 30.05
CA ARG A 24 -8.04 6.67 29.25
C ARG A 24 -7.21 7.86 28.74
N ARG A 25 -6.24 8.33 29.54
CA ARG A 25 -5.33 9.45 29.22
C ARG A 25 -4.17 9.09 28.27
N ALA A 26 -3.84 7.80 28.13
CA ALA A 26 -2.82 7.30 27.21
C ALA A 26 -3.39 6.96 25.82
N ALA A 27 -4.70 6.73 25.72
CA ALA A 27 -5.40 6.50 24.45
C ALA A 27 -5.43 7.75 23.54
N GLU A 28 -5.30 8.94 24.10
CA GLU A 28 -5.26 10.22 23.37
C GLU A 28 -3.85 10.59 22.88
N GLN A 29 -2.83 9.83 23.29
CA GLN A 29 -1.45 10.10 22.88
C GLN A 29 -1.17 9.53 21.49
N SER A 30 -0.45 10.29 20.67
CA SER A 30 0.04 9.80 19.38
C SER A 30 0.92 8.55 19.59
N LEU A 31 0.67 7.50 18.80
CA LEU A 31 1.52 6.31 18.77
C LEU A 31 2.96 6.67 18.38
N TRP A 32 3.11 7.60 17.43
CA TRP A 32 4.40 8.11 17.01
C TRP A 32 4.56 9.56 17.43
N SER A 33 5.52 9.84 18.31
CA SER A 33 5.89 11.19 18.74
C SER A 33 6.81 11.92 17.74
N MET A 34 7.13 11.30 16.61
CA MET A 34 8.11 11.80 15.65
C MET A 34 7.49 12.71 14.58
N SER A 35 8.32 13.61 14.06
CA SER A 35 7.98 14.47 12.93
C SER A 35 7.98 13.74 11.59
N LYS A 36 7.24 14.28 10.62
CA LYS A 36 7.14 13.76 9.24
C LYS A 36 8.51 13.53 8.56
N PRO A 37 9.51 14.43 8.64
CA PRO A 37 10.84 14.18 8.04
C PRO A 37 11.57 12.99 8.67
N THR A 38 11.34 12.73 9.96
CA THR A 38 11.92 11.58 10.65
C THR A 38 11.31 10.28 10.17
N ALA A 39 9.98 10.23 10.05
CA ALA A 39 9.28 9.09 9.47
C ALA A 39 9.74 8.83 8.02
N TRP A 40 9.91 9.89 7.20
CA TRP A 40 10.42 9.75 5.83
C TRP A 40 11.82 9.13 5.78
N ARG A 41 12.76 9.59 6.62
CA ARG A 41 14.11 9.00 6.70
C ARG A 41 14.08 7.54 7.17
N MET A 42 13.16 7.17 8.04
CA MET A 42 12.98 5.77 8.45
C MET A 42 12.52 4.90 7.27
N VAL A 43 11.51 5.34 6.52
CA VAL A 43 11.04 4.64 5.31
C VAL A 43 12.16 4.48 4.30
N LYS A 44 12.94 5.54 4.03
CA LYS A 44 14.10 5.46 3.12
C LYS A 44 15.13 4.44 3.58
N ARG A 45 15.47 4.40 4.87
CA ARG A 45 16.39 3.40 5.41
C ARG A 45 15.88 1.98 5.26
N VAL A 46 14.58 1.75 5.48
CA VAL A 46 13.97 0.43 5.28
C VAL A 46 14.01 0.02 3.81
N MET A 47 13.70 0.92 2.88
CA MET A 47 13.77 0.66 1.44
C MET A 47 15.18 0.29 0.98
N VAL A 48 16.20 1.03 1.43
CA VAL A 48 17.60 0.70 1.15
C VAL A 48 17.97 -0.68 1.68
N ARG A 49 17.58 -0.99 2.93
CA ARG A 49 17.82 -2.32 3.52
C ARG A 49 17.09 -3.45 2.80
N ALA A 50 15.99 -3.14 2.11
CA ALA A 50 15.23 -4.08 1.30
C ALA A 50 15.73 -4.16 -0.16
N GLY A 51 16.80 -3.44 -0.52
CA GLY A 51 17.32 -3.41 -1.89
C GLY A 51 16.42 -2.66 -2.87
N ILE A 52 15.53 -1.77 -2.39
CA ILE A 52 14.62 -1.00 -3.23
C ILE A 52 15.27 0.34 -3.58
N GLU A 53 15.61 0.50 -4.86
CA GLU A 53 16.30 1.68 -5.40
C GLU A 53 15.50 2.36 -6.52
N GLY A 54 15.80 3.61 -6.84
CA GLY A 54 15.11 4.36 -7.91
C GLY A 54 13.95 5.27 -7.43
N PRO A 55 13.18 5.84 -8.38
CA PRO A 55 12.13 6.84 -8.08
C PRO A 55 11.02 6.33 -7.14
N GLN A 56 10.75 5.02 -7.16
CA GLN A 56 9.76 4.34 -6.33
C GLN A 56 10.23 4.11 -4.88
N ALA A 57 11.52 4.30 -4.58
CA ALA A 57 12.08 4.20 -3.23
C ALA A 57 11.68 5.43 -2.37
N THR A 58 10.38 5.67 -2.26
CA THR A 58 9.76 6.75 -1.50
C THR A 58 8.45 6.27 -0.86
N GLY A 59 7.98 6.94 0.20
CA GLY A 59 6.68 6.62 0.80
C GLY A 59 5.50 6.74 -0.18
N LYS A 60 5.60 7.64 -1.18
CA LYS A 60 4.63 7.74 -2.28
C LYS A 60 4.70 6.50 -3.18
N GLY A 61 5.91 6.09 -3.57
CA GLY A 61 6.11 4.87 -4.38
C GLY A 61 5.59 3.62 -3.68
N LEU A 62 5.83 3.48 -2.38
CA LEU A 62 5.27 2.37 -1.58
C LEU A 62 3.75 2.36 -1.59
N ARG A 63 3.11 3.52 -1.42
CA ARG A 63 1.65 3.65 -1.46
C ARG A 63 1.10 3.29 -2.84
N HIS A 64 1.77 3.73 -3.89
CA HIS A 64 1.40 3.44 -5.27
C HIS A 64 1.51 1.93 -5.57
N GLY A 65 2.64 1.30 -5.20
CA GLY A 65 2.84 -0.14 -5.36
C GLY A 65 1.82 -0.97 -4.59
N PHE A 66 1.41 -0.54 -3.39
CA PHE A 66 0.31 -1.16 -2.67
C PHE A 66 -1.03 -1.09 -3.42
N GLY A 67 -1.33 0.07 -4.00
CA GLY A 67 -2.52 0.25 -4.83
C GLY A 67 -2.52 -0.68 -6.05
N ILE A 68 -1.40 -0.72 -6.79
CA ILE A 68 -1.20 -1.65 -7.91
C ILE A 68 -1.41 -3.09 -7.45
N ALA A 69 -0.74 -3.52 -6.37
CA ALA A 69 -0.88 -4.89 -5.86
C ALA A 69 -2.31 -5.27 -5.46
N CYS A 70 -3.13 -4.30 -5.03
CA CYS A 70 -4.55 -4.55 -4.75
C CYS A 70 -5.38 -4.68 -6.03
N VAL A 71 -5.08 -3.88 -7.05
CA VAL A 71 -5.72 -3.92 -8.37
C VAL A 71 -5.44 -5.26 -9.05
N LEU A 72 -4.17 -5.68 -9.09
CA LEU A 72 -3.73 -6.98 -9.62
C LEU A 72 -4.41 -8.17 -8.93
N LYS A 73 -4.81 -8.00 -7.67
CA LYS A 73 -5.55 -9.01 -6.90
C LYS A 73 -7.07 -8.87 -7.00
N ASN A 74 -7.56 -8.16 -8.03
CA ASN A 74 -8.98 -7.92 -8.30
C ASN A 74 -9.75 -7.39 -7.09
N ARG A 75 -9.11 -6.54 -6.27
CA ARG A 75 -9.82 -5.87 -5.16
C ARG A 75 -10.68 -4.73 -5.71
N PRO A 76 -11.90 -4.53 -5.20
CA PRO A 76 -12.78 -3.47 -5.72
C PRO A 76 -12.14 -2.08 -5.59
N LEU A 77 -12.09 -1.31 -6.67
CA LEU A 77 -11.43 0.00 -6.72
C LEU A 77 -11.93 0.97 -5.65
N HIS A 78 -13.23 0.96 -5.35
CA HIS A 78 -13.80 1.79 -4.29
C HIS A 78 -13.21 1.45 -2.91
N LYS A 79 -12.93 0.16 -2.62
CA LYS A 79 -12.26 -0.25 -1.37
C LYS A 79 -10.79 0.16 -1.35
N ILE A 80 -10.10 0.06 -2.48
CA ILE A 80 -8.70 0.47 -2.59
C ILE A 80 -8.58 1.98 -2.31
N ARG A 81 -9.47 2.79 -2.88
CA ARG A 81 -9.58 4.23 -2.61
C ARG A 81 -9.75 4.52 -1.11
N ASP A 82 -10.70 3.84 -0.46
CA ASP A 82 -10.95 3.99 0.97
C ASP A 82 -9.72 3.60 1.81
N TRP A 83 -9.00 2.53 1.43
CA TRP A 83 -7.78 2.10 2.14
C TRP A 83 -6.59 3.04 1.95
N LEU A 84 -6.49 3.70 0.79
CA LEU A 84 -5.45 4.67 0.49
C LEU A 84 -5.73 6.06 1.09
N GLY A 85 -6.97 6.29 1.55
CA GLY A 85 -7.39 7.55 2.17
C GLY A 85 -7.48 8.70 1.17
N HIS A 86 -7.81 8.40 -0.09
CA HIS A 86 -7.96 9.43 -1.13
C HIS A 86 -9.40 9.98 -1.08
N THR A 87 -9.55 11.26 -0.77
CA THR A 87 -10.83 11.99 -0.83
C THR A 87 -11.21 12.43 -2.24
N ASP A 88 -10.29 12.40 -3.20
CA ASP A 88 -10.52 12.78 -4.60
C ASP A 88 -10.22 11.64 -5.59
N THR A 89 -11.05 11.55 -6.63
CA THR A 89 -11.20 10.44 -7.59
C THR A 89 -10.08 10.36 -8.64
N GLN A 90 -9.17 11.32 -8.68
CA GLN A 90 -8.16 11.47 -9.74
C GLN A 90 -7.08 10.37 -9.76
N THR A 91 -6.98 9.51 -8.74
CA THR A 91 -5.99 8.40 -8.71
C THR A 91 -6.53 7.06 -9.17
N THR A 92 -7.80 6.99 -9.57
CA THR A 92 -8.42 5.74 -10.06
C THR A 92 -8.01 5.47 -11.52
N GLU A 93 -7.81 6.51 -12.32
CA GLU A 93 -7.43 6.41 -13.74
C GLU A 93 -6.07 5.74 -13.94
N ILE A 94 -5.09 5.99 -13.06
CA ILE A 94 -3.77 5.34 -13.14
C ILE A 94 -3.88 3.83 -12.91
N TYR A 95 -4.81 3.39 -12.05
CA TYR A 95 -5.00 1.97 -11.77
C TYR A 95 -5.71 1.23 -12.92
N THR A 96 -6.66 1.89 -13.60
CA THR A 96 -7.27 1.33 -14.82
C THR A 96 -6.26 1.16 -15.96
N THR A 97 -5.25 2.03 -16.05
CA THR A 97 -4.15 1.88 -17.03
C THR A 97 -3.31 0.61 -16.77
N VAL A 98 -3.11 0.23 -15.50
CA VAL A 98 -2.37 -1.00 -15.17
C VAL A 98 -3.15 -2.25 -15.56
N ILE A 99 -4.47 -2.26 -15.33
CA ILE A 99 -5.35 -3.34 -15.83
C ILE A 99 -5.24 -3.44 -17.35
N GLY A 100 -5.35 -2.31 -18.07
CA GLY A 100 -5.30 -2.29 -19.53
C GLY A 100 -3.95 -2.66 -20.14
N ALA A 101 -2.84 -2.47 -19.43
CA ALA A 101 -1.51 -2.87 -19.91
C ALA A 101 -1.30 -4.39 -19.82
N GLU A 102 -1.71 -5.02 -18.73
CA GLU A 102 -1.59 -6.48 -18.56
C GLU A 102 -2.70 -7.24 -19.32
N ASP A 103 -3.93 -6.71 -19.38
CA ASP A 103 -4.98 -7.25 -20.24
C ASP A 103 -4.55 -7.19 -21.71
N ARG A 104 -3.81 -6.15 -22.14
CA ARG A 104 -3.28 -6.06 -23.50
C ARG A 104 -2.20 -7.11 -23.76
N GLU A 105 -1.34 -7.42 -22.79
CA GLU A 105 -0.32 -8.47 -22.91
C GLU A 105 -0.97 -9.87 -22.94
N LEU A 106 -2.00 -10.10 -22.13
CA LEU A 106 -2.83 -11.32 -22.14
C LEU A 106 -3.66 -11.45 -23.43
N LEU A 107 -4.26 -10.36 -23.92
CA LEU A 107 -5.06 -10.34 -25.15
C LEU A 107 -4.18 -10.43 -26.40
N MET A 108 -2.99 -9.85 -26.42
CA MET A 108 -2.04 -10.02 -27.54
C MET A 108 -1.63 -11.49 -27.71
N GLY A 109 -1.47 -12.24 -26.60
CA GLY A 109 -1.25 -13.69 -26.65
C GLY A 109 -2.45 -14.50 -27.16
N VAL A 110 -3.67 -13.95 -27.09
CA VAL A 110 -4.89 -14.59 -27.65
C VAL A 110 -4.99 -14.40 -29.16
N TRP A 111 -4.54 -13.26 -29.70
CA TRP A 111 -4.57 -12.99 -31.14
C TRP A 111 -3.41 -13.65 -31.91
N ASP A 112 -2.35 -14.09 -31.24
CA ASP A 112 -1.21 -14.78 -31.86
C ASP A 112 -1.41 -16.30 -32.03
N ASP A 113 -2.49 -16.89 -31.49
CA ASP A 113 -2.78 -18.34 -31.55
C ASP A 113 -3.92 -18.72 -32.53
N ASP A 114 -4.51 -17.76 -33.23
CA ASP A 114 -5.58 -18.01 -34.23
C ASP A 114 -5.05 -18.14 -35.67
N GLY A 115 -3.86 -18.74 -35.83
CA GLY A 115 -3.26 -18.94 -37.13
C GLY A 115 -2.29 -20.09 -37.19
N ASN A 116 -2.78 -21.34 -37.15
CA ASN A 116 -2.35 -22.49 -38.00
C ASN A 116 -2.66 -23.86 -37.36
N LYS A 117 -3.90 -24.35 -37.52
CA LYS A 117 -4.28 -25.65 -38.16
C LYS A 117 -5.69 -26.09 -37.77
#